data_AF-R1BZU2-F1
#
_entry.id   AF-R1BZU2-F1
#
_cell.length_a   1.000
_cell.length_b   1.000
_cell.length_c   1.000
_cell.angle_alpha   90.00
_cell.angle_beta   90.00
_cell.angle_gamma   90.00
#
_symmetry.space_group_name_H-M   'P 1'
#
loop_
_entity.id
_entity.type
_entity.pdbx_description
1 polymer ?
#
loop_
_entity_poly.entity_id
_entity_poly.type
_entity_poly.pdbx_seq_one_letter_code
_entity_poly.pdbx_strand_id
1 'polypeptide(L)'
;HGGVLGLAALVALAPYDVPSWLPEVLERLARHAQQPQPIKAAVSRVFADFKRTHQAPPTNADNWAASRKRLTPEQLEMLADAEQPPHWYA
;
A
#
# COMPACT_ATOMS: atom_id res chain seq x y z
N HIS A 1 -6.72 13.72 -9.29
CA HIS A 1 -6.70 12.28 -9.62
C HIS A 1 -5.43 11.79 -10.31
N GLY A 2 -4.90 12.47 -11.35
CA GLY A 2 -3.73 11.97 -12.10
C GLY A 2 -2.49 11.63 -11.27
N GLY A 3 -2.14 12.44 -10.27
CA GLY A 3 -0.99 12.17 -9.39
C GLY A 3 -1.11 10.86 -8.59
N VAL A 4 -2.29 10.57 -8.05
CA VAL A 4 -2.53 9.34 -7.25
C VAL A 4 -2.47 8.09 -8.15
N LEU A 5 -2.96 8.18 -9.39
CA LEU A 5 -2.86 7.10 -10.37
C LEU A 5 -1.41 6.84 -10.80
N GLY A 6 -0.61 7.91 -10.95
CA GLY A 6 0.83 7.78 -11.23
C GLY A 6 1.58 7.10 -10.09
N LEU A 7 1.31 7.51 -8.84
CA LEU A 7 1.89 6.87 -7.66
C LEU A 7 1.44 5.40 -7.52
N ALA A 8 0.16 5.11 -7.82
CA ALA A 8 -0.36 3.74 -7.87
C ALA A 8 0.39 2.87 -8.89
N ALA A 9 0.66 3.40 -10.08
CA ALA A 9 1.42 2.70 -11.12
C ALA A 9 2.86 2.41 -10.70
N LEU A 10 3.51 3.35 -9.97
CA LEU A 10 4.85 3.13 -9.42
C LEU A 10 4.87 1.99 -8.40
N VAL A 11 3.87 1.91 -7.51
CA VAL A 11 3.75 0.79 -6.57
C VAL A 11 3.57 -0.54 -7.31
N ALA A 12 2.76 -0.56 -8.37
CA ALA A 12 2.55 -1.76 -9.18
C ALA A 12 3.79 -2.23 -9.95
N LEU A 13 4.78 -1.35 -10.18
CA LEU A 13 6.05 -1.68 -10.83
C LEU A 13 6.99 -2.52 -9.94
N ALA A 14 6.75 -2.53 -8.63
CA ALA A 14 7.56 -3.25 -7.64
C ALA A 14 6.70 -4.23 -6.81
N PRO A 15 6.16 -5.31 -7.41
CA PRO A 15 5.23 -6.21 -6.73
C PRO A 15 5.86 -7.09 -5.63
N TYR A 16 7.16 -7.38 -5.68
CA TYR A 16 7.80 -8.35 -4.77
C TYR A 16 9.02 -7.80 -4.03
N ASP A 17 9.32 -6.52 -4.22
CA ASP A 17 10.50 -5.87 -3.66
C ASP A 17 10.14 -4.44 -3.23
N VAL A 18 10.87 -3.94 -2.23
CA VAL A 18 10.75 -2.57 -1.74
C VAL A 18 12.04 -1.83 -2.06
N PRO A 19 12.20 -1.36 -3.32
CA PRO A 19 13.35 -0.53 -3.69
C PRO A 19 13.33 0.78 -2.91
N SER A 20 14.48 1.45 -2.85
CA SER A 20 14.69 2.63 -2.00
C SER A 20 13.71 3.79 -2.24
N TRP A 21 13.13 3.90 -3.44
CA TRP A 21 12.15 4.93 -3.80
C TRP A 21 10.71 4.58 -3.38
N LEU A 22 10.39 3.30 -3.14
CA LEU A 22 9.03 2.85 -2.90
C LEU A 22 8.45 3.35 -1.55
N PRO A 23 9.23 3.39 -0.44
CA PRO A 23 8.74 3.97 0.81
C PRO A 23 8.28 5.42 0.68
N GLU A 24 8.99 6.26 -0.10
CA GLU A 24 8.59 7.65 -0.33
C GLU A 24 7.29 7.75 -1.13
N VAL A 25 7.11 6.88 -2.13
CA VAL A 25 5.88 6.80 -2.92
C VAL A 25 4.69 6.40 -2.04
N LEU A 26 4.87 5.42 -1.16
CA LEU A 26 3.84 4.99 -0.20
C LEU A 26 3.49 6.11 0.79
N GLU A 27 4.46 6.90 1.24
CA GLU A 27 4.22 8.07 2.09
C GLU A 27 3.35 9.13 1.39
N ARG A 28 3.70 9.44 0.13
CA ARG A 28 2.94 10.38 -0.69
C ARG A 28 1.51 9.89 -0.92
N LEU A 29 1.32 8.59 -1.13
CA LEU A 29 -0.01 7.98 -1.22
C LEU A 29 -0.79 8.06 0.10
N ALA A 30 -0.14 7.79 1.23
CA ALA A 30 -0.76 7.84 2.56
C ALA A 30 -1.32 9.24 2.88
N ARG A 31 -0.66 10.32 2.44
CA ARG A 31 -1.18 11.70 2.57
C ARG A 31 -2.52 11.92 1.85
N HIS A 32 -2.85 11.08 0.89
CA HIS A 32 -4.13 11.12 0.16
C HIS A 32 -5.19 10.17 0.72
N ALA A 33 -4.91 9.41 1.78
CA ALA A 33 -5.85 8.43 2.34
C ALA A 33 -7.09 9.06 3.01
N GLN A 34 -6.99 10.31 3.48
CA GLN A 34 -8.10 11.06 4.08
C GLN A 34 -8.86 11.94 3.08
N GLN A 35 -8.52 11.87 1.79
CA GLN A 35 -9.23 12.61 0.75
C GLN A 35 -10.64 12.05 0.54
N PRO A 36 -11.61 12.85 0.10
CA PRO A 36 -12.94 12.35 -0.23
C PRO A 36 -12.90 11.33 -1.38
N GLN A 37 -13.97 10.55 -1.51
CA GLN A 37 -14.12 9.62 -2.62
C GLN A 37 -14.03 10.36 -3.97
N PRO A 38 -13.45 9.76 -5.02
CA PRO A 38 -12.96 8.37 -5.10
C PRO A 38 -11.47 8.18 -4.73
N ILE A 39 -10.78 9.21 -4.24
CA ILE A 39 -9.32 9.15 -3.98
C ILE A 39 -9.01 8.14 -2.88
N LYS A 40 -9.75 8.19 -1.77
CA LYS A 40 -9.59 7.24 -0.66
C LYS A 40 -9.69 5.79 -1.11
N ALA A 41 -10.71 5.44 -1.90
CA ALA A 41 -10.85 4.08 -2.42
C ALA A 41 -9.67 3.65 -3.30
N ALA A 42 -9.16 4.55 -4.15
CA ALA A 42 -7.98 4.26 -4.96
C ALA A 42 -6.73 4.03 -4.11
N VAL A 43 -6.51 4.86 -3.09
CA VAL A 43 -5.37 4.71 -2.16
C VAL A 43 -5.47 3.37 -1.39
N SER A 44 -6.62 3.06 -0.80
CA SER A 44 -6.83 1.78 -0.10
C SER A 44 -6.61 0.57 -1.01
N ARG A 45 -7.07 0.63 -2.26
CA ARG A 45 -6.83 -0.44 -3.27
C ARG A 45 -5.33 -0.67 -3.49
N VAL A 46 -4.55 0.41 -3.66
CA VAL A 46 -3.10 0.32 -3.88
C VAL A 46 -2.39 -0.33 -2.69
N PHE A 47 -2.74 0.08 -1.46
CA PHE A 47 -2.15 -0.51 -0.25
C PHE A 47 -2.52 -1.99 -0.09
N ALA A 48 -3.77 -2.36 -0.39
CA ALA A 48 -4.21 -3.75 -0.36
C ALA A 48 -3.46 -4.61 -1.40
N ASP A 49 -3.30 -4.11 -2.63
CA ASP A 49 -2.55 -4.80 -3.68
C ASP A 49 -1.06 -4.92 -3.34
N PHE A 50 -0.42 -3.85 -2.85
CA PHE A 50 0.96 -3.87 -2.37
C PHE A 50 1.18 -4.95 -1.31
N LYS A 51 0.32 -4.99 -0.29
CA LYS A 51 0.41 -5.99 0.77
C LYS A 51 0.26 -7.40 0.23
N ARG A 52 -0.74 -7.64 -0.61
CA ARG A 52 -1.00 -8.93 -1.24
C ARG A 52 0.22 -9.42 -2.01
N THR A 53 0.86 -8.58 -2.82
CA THR A 53 2.00 -9.01 -3.65
C THR A 53 3.26 -9.27 -2.81
N HIS A 54 3.46 -8.53 -1.72
CA HIS A 54 4.61 -8.70 -0.82
C HIS A 54 4.43 -9.79 0.25
N GLN A 55 3.22 -10.33 0.39
CA GLN A 55 2.90 -11.47 1.24
C GLN A 55 2.67 -12.78 0.46
N ALA A 56 2.44 -12.70 -0.86
CA ALA A 56 2.11 -13.87 -1.68
C ALA A 56 3.36 -14.69 -2.08
N PRO A 57 3.23 -16.03 -2.22
CA PRO A 57 4.32 -16.87 -2.74
C PRO A 57 4.78 -16.39 -4.12
N PRO A 58 6.09 -16.38 -4.44
CA PRO A 58 7.21 -17.04 -3.73
C PRO A 58 7.86 -16.18 -2.63
N THR A 59 7.29 -15.04 -2.23
CA THR A 59 7.90 -14.22 -1.17
C THR A 59 7.75 -14.89 0.21
N ASN A 60 8.89 -15.15 0.86
CA ASN A 60 8.98 -15.66 2.22
C ASN A 60 8.46 -14.59 3.22
N ALA A 61 7.79 -15.00 4.30
CA ALA A 61 7.41 -14.15 5.44
C ALA A 61 8.56 -13.24 5.95
N ASP A 62 9.81 -13.67 5.78
CA ASP A 62 11.03 -12.91 6.04
C ASP A 62 11.15 -11.65 5.16
N ASN A 63 10.76 -11.72 3.88
CA ASN A 63 10.76 -10.58 2.97
C ASN A 63 9.71 -9.55 3.35
N TRP A 64 8.54 -10.00 3.80
CA TRP A 64 7.51 -9.12 4.36
C TRP A 64 7.97 -8.47 5.67
N ALA A 65 8.55 -9.24 6.59
CA ALA A 65 9.11 -8.72 7.83
C ALA A 65 10.21 -7.67 7.58
N ALA A 66 11.08 -7.89 6.58
CA ALA A 66 12.09 -6.92 6.16
C ALA A 66 11.47 -5.67 5.50
N SER A 67 10.44 -5.85 4.66
CA SER A 67 9.72 -4.76 4.00
C SER A 67 9.00 -3.86 4.98
N ARG A 68 8.38 -4.41 6.03
CA ARG A 68 7.73 -3.64 7.10
C ARG A 68 8.71 -2.75 7.88
N LYS A 69 9.98 -3.13 8.01
CA LYS A 69 11.02 -2.30 8.65
C LYS A 69 11.38 -1.06 7.83
N ARG A 70 11.00 -1.02 6.55
CA ARG A 70 11.22 0.12 5.64
C ARG A 70 10.02 1.07 5.58
N LEU A 71 8.94 0.76 6.30
CA LEU A 71 7.71 1.55 6.32
C LEU A 71 7.60 2.36 7.62
N THR A 72 6.97 3.52 7.55
CA THR A 72 6.67 4.36 8.72
C THR A 72 5.44 3.83 9.48
N PRO A 73 5.24 4.22 10.76
CA PRO A 73 4.06 3.83 11.52
C PRO A 73 2.74 4.18 10.82
N GLU A 74 2.65 5.37 10.24
CA GLU A 74 1.45 5.86 9.54
C GLU A 74 1.15 5.02 8.30
N GLN A 75 2.19 4.57 7.59
CA GLN A 75 2.03 3.68 6.44
C GLN A 75 1.54 2.28 6.86
N LEU A 76 2.00 1.79 8.02
CA LEU A 76 1.56 0.52 8.59
C LEU A 76 0.10 0.57 9.08
N GLU A 77 -0.32 1.69 9.66
CA GLU A 77 -1.72 1.92 10.04
C GLU A 77 -2.64 1.93 8.81
N MET A 78 -2.24 2.58 7.72
CA MET A 78 -3.01 2.57 6.47
C MET A 78 -3.09 1.18 5.82
N LEU A 79 -2.03 0.37 5.96
CA LEU A 79 -2.05 -1.03 5.55
C LEU A 79 -3.00 -1.88 6.41
N ALA A 80 -3.22 -1.52 7.68
CA ALA A 80 -4.16 -2.21 8.57
C ALA A 80 -5.60 -1.78 8.27
N ASP A 81 -5.84 -0.50 8.00
CA ASP A 81 -7.17 0.01 7.58
C ASP A 81 -7.61 -0.59 6.24
N ALA A 82 -6.68 -0.86 5.32
CA ALA A 82 -6.96 -1.53 4.06
C ALA A 82 -7.36 -3.03 4.23
N GLU A 83 -7.09 -3.65 5.39
CA GLU A 83 -7.51 -5.02 5.70
C GLU A 83 -8.94 -5.12 6.21
N GLN A 84 -9.54 -4.00 6.63
CA GLN A 84 -10.93 -4.01 7.08
C GLN A 84 -11.79 -4.43 5.88
N PRO A 85 -12.47 -5.60 5.95
CA PRO A 85 -13.38 -5.99 4.91
C PRO A 85 -14.45 -4.90 4.75
N PRO A 86 -14.98 -4.72 3.54
CA PRO A 86 -16.09 -3.80 3.34
C PRO A 86 -17.19 -4.08 4.38
N HIS A 87 -17.76 -3.02 4.95
CA HIS A 87 -18.78 -3.06 6.03
C HIS A 87 -20.07 -3.84 5.68
N TRP A 88 -20.19 -4.39 4.48
CA TRP A 88 -21.28 -5.26 4.03
C TRP A 88 -20.97 -6.77 4.17
N TYR A 89 -19.79 -7.14 4.68
CA TYR A 89 -19.38 -8.51 4.99
C TYR A 89 -19.54 -8.88 6.49
N ALA A 90 -20.19 -8.04 7.30
CA ALA A 90 -20.45 -8.26 8.73
C ALA A 90 -21.89 -8.70 9.01
#